data_AF-A0A5S3TI35-F1
#
_entry.id   AF-A0A5S3TI35-F1
#
_cell.length_a   1.000
_cell.length_b   1.000
_cell.length_c   1.000
_cell.angle_alpha   90.00
_cell.angle_beta   90.00
_cell.angle_gamma   90.00
#
_symmetry.space_group_name_H-M   'P 1'
#
loop_
_entity.id
_entity.type
_entity.pdbx_description
1 polymer ?
#
loop_
_entity_poly.entity_id
_entity_poly.type
_entity_poly.pdbx_seq_one_letter_code
_entity_poly.pdbx_strand_id
1 'polypeptide(L)'
;MSDKNRVFKANFTIADLRANRNHKEVFTTACGRRESYQHFVLKLLSYCLFSHNESAILNTSHSDSEPDVSIKALDDHYQTWLAVDQPDIVQLNKIAKRVDELWVVTTLNHEWLQEYEHQLELINNSHLIAFDGNFIEQLASHLTKNLQWDVTIDQQTVSVSDKENFYQTNELVWH
;
A
#
# COMPACT_ATOMS: atom_id res chain seq x y z
N MET A 1 -4.13 -13.94 14.99
CA MET A 1 -3.60 -13.44 16.28
C MET A 1 -2.27 -12.73 16.03
N SER A 2 -2.22 -11.42 16.25
CA SER A 2 -1.03 -10.58 16.08
C SER A 2 0.04 -10.92 17.12
N ASP A 3 1.32 -10.88 16.72
CA ASP A 3 2.42 -11.02 17.68
C ASP A 3 2.63 -9.68 18.39
N LYS A 4 2.62 -9.65 19.73
CA LYS A 4 2.80 -8.39 20.48
C LYS A 4 4.10 -7.65 20.14
N ASN A 5 5.08 -8.34 19.55
CA ASN A 5 6.36 -7.73 19.17
C ASN A 5 6.36 -7.00 17.81
N ARG A 6 5.30 -7.13 17.01
CA ARG A 6 5.18 -6.49 15.67
C ARG A 6 4.08 -5.43 15.64
N VAL A 7 3.92 -4.69 16.76
CA VAL A 7 3.02 -3.54 16.87
C VAL A 7 3.81 -2.26 16.63
N PHE A 8 3.27 -1.39 15.78
CA PHE A 8 3.90 -0.16 15.31
C PHE A 8 3.00 1.04 15.59
N LYS A 9 3.59 2.13 16.09
CA LYS A 9 2.94 3.44 16.20
C LYS A 9 3.38 4.28 15.01
N ALA A 10 2.45 4.67 14.16
CA ALA A 10 2.71 5.49 12.99
C ALA A 10 2.29 6.94 13.25
N ASN A 11 3.16 7.87 12.86
CA ASN A 11 2.88 9.29 12.78
C ASN A 11 3.46 9.79 11.45
N PHE A 12 2.60 9.94 10.46
CA PHE A 12 2.96 10.28 9.10
C PHE A 12 2.53 11.71 8.78
N THR A 13 3.44 12.51 8.24
CA THR A 13 3.10 13.75 7.53
C THR A 13 3.12 13.43 6.05
N ILE A 14 2.02 13.68 5.34
CA ILE A 14 1.89 13.33 3.93
C ILE A 14 1.71 14.61 3.13
N ALA A 15 2.58 14.83 2.16
CA ALA A 15 2.48 15.87 1.15
C ALA A 15 2.15 15.23 -0.19
N ASP A 16 0.86 15.20 -0.53
CA ASP A 16 0.35 14.64 -1.78
C ASP A 16 0.19 15.74 -2.82
N LEU A 17 1.17 15.86 -3.72
CA LEU A 17 1.16 16.84 -4.80
C LEU A 17 0.24 16.44 -5.94
N ARG A 18 -0.11 15.15 -6.07
CA ARG A 18 -1.07 14.67 -7.08
C ARG A 18 -2.48 15.10 -6.71
N ALA A 19 -2.85 14.97 -5.44
CA ALA A 19 -4.13 15.43 -4.91
C ALA A 19 -4.13 16.92 -4.48
N ASN A 20 -2.94 17.55 -4.44
CA ASN A 20 -2.72 18.89 -3.89
C ASN A 20 -3.24 19.01 -2.44
N ARG A 21 -2.94 17.99 -1.61
CA ARG A 21 -3.35 17.91 -0.21
C ARG A 21 -2.15 17.60 0.68
N ASN A 22 -2.12 18.25 1.84
CA ASN A 22 -1.20 17.93 2.92
C ASN A 22 -2.01 17.54 4.15
N HIS A 23 -1.70 16.40 4.76
CA HIS A 23 -2.40 15.91 5.95
C HIS A 23 -1.48 15.07 6.83
N LYS A 24 -2.02 14.65 7.97
CA LYS A 24 -1.30 13.82 8.94
C LYS A 24 -2.12 12.61 9.31
N GLU A 25 -1.46 11.47 9.33
CA GLU A 25 -2.06 10.21 9.77
C GLU A 25 -1.36 9.70 11.02
N VAL A 26 -2.14 9.48 12.08
CA VAL A 26 -1.63 8.99 13.36
C VAL A 26 -2.44 7.78 13.79
N PHE A 27 -1.81 6.61 13.76
CA PHE A 27 -2.48 5.35 14.03
C PHE A 27 -1.55 4.31 14.66
N THR A 28 -2.14 3.25 15.21
CA THR A 28 -1.41 2.07 15.66
C THR A 28 -1.83 0.90 14.81
N THR A 29 -0.86 0.18 14.26
CA THR A 29 -1.10 -1.01 13.43
C THR A 29 -0.16 -2.13 13.84
N ALA A 30 -0.36 -3.32 13.30
CA ALA A 30 0.51 -4.45 13.54
C ALA A 30 0.80 -5.21 12.27
N CYS A 31 2.03 -5.71 12.15
CA CYS A 31 2.39 -6.65 11.11
C CYS A 31 2.08 -8.08 11.58
N GLY A 32 1.22 -8.78 10.85
CA GLY A 32 0.75 -10.13 11.19
C GLY A 32 1.90 -11.14 11.21
N ARG A 33 1.79 -12.24 11.96
CA ARG A 33 2.89 -13.24 12.06
C ARG A 33 3.35 -13.83 10.72
N ARG A 34 2.43 -13.95 9.77
CA ARG A 34 2.68 -14.47 8.41
C ARG A 34 2.96 -13.37 7.38
N GLU A 35 2.80 -12.11 7.78
CA GLU A 35 3.00 -10.97 6.90
C GLU A 35 4.50 -10.61 6.86
N SER A 36 5.05 -10.47 5.66
CA SER A 36 6.43 -10.03 5.45
C SER A 36 6.55 -8.53 5.76
N TYR A 37 7.76 -8.03 6.07
CA TYR A 37 7.94 -6.59 6.24
C TYR A 37 7.82 -5.83 4.92
N GLN A 38 8.16 -6.46 3.79
CA GLN A 38 7.93 -5.91 2.45
C GLN A 38 6.43 -5.64 2.21
N HIS A 39 5.58 -6.65 2.41
CA HIS A 39 4.13 -6.52 2.33
C HIS A 39 3.63 -5.41 3.27
N PHE A 40 4.09 -5.41 4.52
CA PHE A 40 3.69 -4.41 5.50
C PHE A 40 4.07 -2.98 5.08
N VAL A 41 5.27 -2.76 4.52
CA VAL A 41 5.71 -1.46 4.01
C VAL A 41 4.88 -1.04 2.80
N LEU A 42 4.67 -1.93 1.83
CA LEU A 42 3.81 -1.65 0.66
C LEU A 42 2.41 -1.25 1.11
N LYS A 43 1.85 -1.94 2.11
CA LYS A 43 0.55 -1.63 2.70
C LYS A 43 0.52 -0.24 3.37
N LEU A 44 1.55 0.12 4.13
CA LEU A 44 1.66 1.45 4.74
C LEU A 44 1.78 2.57 3.70
N LEU A 45 2.62 2.37 2.68
CA LEU A 45 2.77 3.33 1.58
C LEU A 45 1.46 3.48 0.81
N SER A 46 0.80 2.36 0.48
CA SER A 46 -0.51 2.36 -0.16
C SER A 46 -1.53 3.15 0.64
N TYR A 47 -1.55 3.00 1.96
CA TYR A 47 -2.42 3.82 2.80
C TYR A 47 -2.07 5.31 2.69
N CYS A 48 -0.78 5.68 2.67
CA CYS A 48 -0.38 7.07 2.45
C CYS A 48 -0.90 7.61 1.12
N LEU A 49 -0.79 6.83 0.03
CA LEU A 49 -1.25 7.24 -1.31
C LEU A 49 -2.77 7.52 -1.37
N PHE A 50 -3.57 6.80 -0.58
CA PHE A 50 -5.04 6.90 -0.61
C PHE A 50 -5.65 7.65 0.58
N SER A 51 -4.87 7.93 1.63
CA SER A 51 -5.33 8.60 2.87
C SER A 51 -5.77 10.06 2.68
N HIS A 52 -5.53 10.65 1.50
CA HIS A 52 -6.18 11.91 1.13
C HIS A 52 -7.71 11.77 1.08
N ASN A 53 -8.24 10.55 0.96
CA ASN A 53 -9.64 10.21 1.14
C ASN A 53 -9.90 9.81 2.61
N GLU A 54 -10.79 10.52 3.29
CA GLU A 54 -11.09 10.32 4.72
C GLU A 54 -11.75 8.95 5.03
N SER A 55 -12.32 8.30 4.02
CA SER A 55 -12.88 6.94 4.12
C SER A 55 -11.84 5.84 3.89
N ALA A 56 -10.56 6.19 3.65
CA ALA A 56 -9.49 5.21 3.48
C ALA A 56 -9.17 4.51 4.81
N ILE A 57 -9.12 3.18 4.76
CA ILE A 57 -8.89 2.32 5.93
C ILE A 57 -7.69 1.42 5.66
N LEU A 58 -6.69 1.49 6.53
CA LEU A 58 -5.61 0.51 6.64
C LEU A 58 -6.13 -0.74 7.37
N ASN A 59 -6.28 -1.86 6.67
CA ASN A 59 -6.79 -3.09 7.25
C ASN A 59 -5.68 -3.84 7.98
N THR A 60 -6.03 -4.42 9.13
CA THR A 60 -5.07 -5.05 10.05
C THR A 60 -4.94 -6.56 9.84
N SER A 61 -5.93 -7.18 9.20
CA SER A 61 -5.87 -8.58 8.79
C SER A 61 -4.99 -8.72 7.56
N HIS A 62 -4.25 -9.82 7.47
CA HIS A 62 -3.55 -10.23 6.26
C HIS A 62 -4.22 -11.52 5.79
N SER A 63 -5.10 -11.40 4.79
CA SER A 63 -5.86 -12.50 4.21
C SER A 63 -6.36 -12.13 2.82
N ASP A 64 -6.49 -13.09 1.91
CA ASP A 64 -7.00 -12.86 0.55
C ASP A 64 -8.50 -12.49 0.51
N SER A 65 -9.21 -12.65 1.63
CA SER A 65 -10.63 -12.30 1.76
C SER A 65 -10.87 -10.84 2.15
N GLU A 66 -9.83 -10.07 2.47
CA GLU A 66 -9.92 -8.67 2.87
C GLU A 66 -8.85 -7.86 2.13
N PRO A 67 -9.12 -6.59 1.79
CA PRO A 67 -8.11 -5.73 1.19
C PRO A 67 -7.08 -5.32 2.24
N ASP A 68 -5.91 -4.93 1.78
CA ASP A 68 -4.89 -4.28 2.61
C ASP A 68 -5.27 -2.84 2.93
N VAL A 69 -5.75 -2.11 1.93
CA VAL A 69 -6.32 -0.77 2.07
C VAL A 69 -7.67 -0.73 1.36
N SER A 70 -8.68 -0.13 1.99
CA SER A 70 -9.99 0.02 1.34
C SER A 70 -10.57 1.40 1.51
N ILE A 71 -11.43 1.76 0.56
CA ILE A 71 -12.35 2.88 0.66
C ILE A 71 -13.74 2.30 0.44
N LYS A 72 -14.61 2.48 1.43
CA LYS A 72 -16.00 2.02 1.37
C LYS A 72 -16.96 3.19 1.18
N ALA A 73 -18.03 2.94 0.44
CA ALA A 73 -19.19 3.80 0.41
C ALA A 73 -20.00 3.67 1.71
N LEU A 74 -21.00 4.53 1.88
CA LEU A 74 -21.87 4.57 3.06
C LEU A 74 -22.73 3.30 3.25
N ASP A 75 -22.91 2.52 2.18
CA ASP A 75 -23.66 1.26 2.17
C ASP A 75 -22.76 0.02 2.31
N ASP A 76 -21.51 0.21 2.78
CA ASP A 76 -20.46 -0.80 2.92
C ASP A 76 -19.94 -1.42 1.61
N HIS A 77 -20.37 -0.92 0.44
CA HIS A 77 -19.79 -1.29 -0.84
C HIS A 77 -18.33 -0.85 -0.93
N TYR A 78 -17.47 -1.69 -1.48
CA TYR A 78 -16.06 -1.36 -1.70
C TYR A 78 -15.92 -0.53 -2.97
N GLN A 79 -15.73 0.77 -2.82
CA GLN A 79 -15.37 1.66 -3.93
C GLN A 79 -13.94 1.40 -4.37
N THR A 80 -13.03 1.24 -3.41
CA THR A 80 -11.63 0.90 -3.69
C THR A 80 -11.22 -0.30 -2.87
N TRP A 81 -10.70 -1.31 -3.55
CA TRP A 81 -10.05 -2.47 -2.96
C TRP A 81 -8.59 -2.46 -3.36
N LEU A 82 -7.68 -2.36 -2.39
CA LEU A 82 -6.26 -2.38 -2.65
C LEU A 82 -5.62 -3.61 -2.01
N ALA A 83 -4.89 -4.39 -2.82
CA ALA A 83 -4.13 -5.55 -2.38
C ALA A 83 -2.65 -5.36 -2.71
N VAL A 84 -1.76 -5.80 -1.82
CA VAL A 84 -0.32 -5.55 -1.97
C VAL A 84 0.54 -6.80 -2.13
N ASP A 85 1.78 -6.58 -2.57
CA ASP A 85 2.85 -7.56 -2.72
C ASP A 85 2.55 -8.58 -3.84
N GLN A 86 2.01 -9.74 -3.48
CA GLN A 86 1.75 -10.86 -4.39
C GLN A 86 0.36 -11.48 -4.13
N PRO A 87 -0.72 -10.72 -4.39
CA PRO A 87 -2.08 -11.18 -4.13
C PRO A 87 -2.49 -12.35 -5.05
N ASP A 88 -3.41 -13.19 -4.58
CA ASP A 88 -3.94 -14.30 -5.39
C ASP A 88 -4.75 -13.78 -6.59
N ILE A 89 -4.27 -14.04 -7.82
CA ILE A 89 -4.87 -13.52 -9.05
C ILE A 89 -6.29 -14.08 -9.30
N VAL A 90 -6.57 -15.31 -8.86
CA VAL A 90 -7.89 -15.94 -9.02
C VAL A 90 -8.91 -15.24 -8.12
N GLN A 91 -8.48 -14.83 -6.93
CA GLN A 91 -9.26 -14.06 -5.99
C GLN A 91 -9.46 -12.62 -6.46
N LEU A 92 -8.42 -11.96 -6.99
CA LEU A 92 -8.53 -10.63 -7.59
C LEU A 92 -9.59 -10.60 -8.70
N ASN A 93 -9.62 -11.59 -9.59
CA ASN A 93 -10.64 -11.72 -10.64
C ASN A 93 -12.08 -11.81 -10.11
N LYS A 94 -12.28 -12.36 -8.90
CA LYS A 94 -13.60 -12.41 -8.25
C LYS A 94 -13.94 -11.07 -7.59
N ILE A 95 -12.96 -10.44 -6.96
CA ILE A 95 -13.10 -9.14 -6.28
C ILE A 95 -13.41 -8.04 -7.30
N ALA A 96 -12.70 -7.99 -8.43
CA ALA A 96 -12.88 -7.00 -9.48
C ALA A 96 -14.35 -6.86 -9.95
N LYS A 97 -15.13 -7.94 -9.88
CA LYS A 97 -16.55 -7.97 -10.26
C LYS A 97 -17.50 -7.36 -9.21
N ARG A 98 -16.98 -6.97 -8.05
CA ARG A 98 -17.74 -6.57 -6.85
C ARG A 98 -17.30 -5.23 -6.27
N VAL A 99 -16.32 -4.58 -6.89
CA VAL A 99 -15.73 -3.33 -6.42
C VAL A 99 -15.69 -2.35 -7.58
N ASP A 100 -15.69 -1.05 -7.29
CA ASP A 100 -15.62 -0.05 -8.37
C ASP A 100 -14.19 -0.03 -8.93
N GLU A 101 -13.18 0.07 -8.07
CA GLU A 101 -11.76 0.13 -8.43
C GLU A 101 -10.95 -0.92 -7.67
N LEU A 102 -10.15 -1.70 -8.41
CA LEU A 102 -9.20 -2.68 -7.88
C LEU A 102 -7.78 -2.14 -8.05
N TRP A 103 -7.06 -1.95 -6.94
CA TRP A 103 -5.66 -1.53 -6.98
C TRP A 103 -4.75 -2.68 -6.56
N VAL A 104 -3.72 -2.92 -7.36
CA VAL A 104 -2.64 -3.84 -7.01
C VAL A 104 -1.38 -3.02 -6.79
N VAL A 105 -0.74 -3.19 -5.63
CA VAL A 105 0.49 -2.48 -5.29
C VAL A 105 1.62 -3.46 -5.01
N THR A 106 2.64 -3.47 -5.85
CA THR A 106 3.74 -4.44 -5.77
C THR A 106 5.10 -3.78 -6.00
N THR A 107 6.15 -4.58 -6.22
CA THR A 107 7.46 -4.10 -6.63
C THR A 107 7.74 -4.39 -8.10
N LEU A 108 8.46 -3.49 -8.76
CA LEU A 108 9.00 -3.69 -10.11
C LEU A 108 9.87 -4.95 -10.15
N ASN A 109 9.82 -5.66 -11.28
CA ASN A 109 10.57 -6.89 -11.54
C ASN A 109 10.29 -8.05 -10.56
N HIS A 110 9.22 -7.97 -9.77
CA HIS A 110 8.78 -9.11 -8.95
C HIS A 110 8.30 -10.25 -9.87
N GLU A 111 8.66 -11.50 -9.57
CA GLU A 111 8.26 -12.67 -10.38
C GLU A 111 6.74 -12.74 -10.55
N TRP A 112 5.99 -12.44 -9.48
CA TRP A 112 4.53 -12.35 -9.51
C TRP A 112 4.01 -11.33 -10.54
N LEU A 113 4.61 -10.13 -10.60
CA LEU A 113 4.16 -9.12 -11.55
C LEU A 113 4.46 -9.58 -12.98
N GLN A 114 5.66 -10.12 -13.23
CA GLN A 114 6.03 -10.66 -14.55
C GLN A 114 5.08 -11.78 -15.01
N GLU A 115 4.59 -12.59 -14.08
CA GLU A 115 3.66 -13.68 -14.38
C GLU A 115 2.24 -13.18 -14.69
N TYR A 116 1.77 -12.13 -13.99
CA TYR A 116 0.36 -11.73 -13.99
C TYR A 116 0.04 -10.35 -14.56
N GLU A 117 1.03 -9.55 -14.96
CA GLU A 117 0.85 -8.19 -15.50
C GLU A 117 -0.19 -8.15 -16.64
N HIS A 118 -0.05 -9.00 -17.65
CA HIS A 118 -1.02 -9.08 -18.75
C HIS A 118 -2.42 -9.48 -18.26
N GLN A 119 -2.54 -10.31 -17.22
CA GLN A 119 -3.85 -10.67 -16.68
C GLN A 119 -4.49 -9.50 -15.93
N LEU A 120 -3.70 -8.70 -15.23
CA LEU A 120 -4.16 -7.47 -14.58
C LEU A 120 -4.67 -6.47 -15.62
N GLU A 121 -3.93 -6.23 -16.70
CA GLU A 121 -4.35 -5.32 -17.78
C GLU A 121 -5.71 -5.68 -18.41
N LEU A 122 -6.09 -6.96 -18.38
CA LEU A 122 -7.39 -7.44 -18.89
C LEU A 122 -8.55 -7.18 -17.90
N ILE A 123 -8.27 -6.84 -16.66
CA ILE A 123 -9.28 -6.46 -15.66
C ILE A 123 -9.56 -4.97 -15.82
N ASN A 124 -10.70 -4.65 -16.42
CA ASN A 124 -11.07 -3.29 -16.84
C ASN A 124 -11.02 -2.21 -15.74
N ASN A 125 -11.27 -2.60 -14.48
CA ASN A 125 -11.26 -1.69 -13.33
C ASN A 125 -10.05 -1.93 -12.42
N SER A 126 -8.99 -2.55 -12.94
CA SER A 126 -7.75 -2.71 -12.20
C SER A 126 -6.74 -1.62 -12.54
N HIS A 127 -5.95 -1.28 -11.54
CA HIS A 127 -4.89 -0.28 -11.58
C HIS A 127 -3.65 -0.85 -10.90
N LEU A 128 -2.48 -0.41 -11.34
CA LEU A 128 -1.20 -0.93 -10.88
C LEU A 128 -0.32 0.19 -10.33
N ILE A 129 0.21 -0.04 -9.13
CA ILE A 129 1.34 0.72 -8.60
C ILE A 129 2.49 -0.26 -8.38
N ALA A 130 3.63 -0.02 -9.01
CA ALA A 130 4.82 -0.82 -8.78
C ALA A 130 6.00 0.08 -8.38
N PHE A 131 6.49 -0.12 -7.16
CA PHE A 131 7.65 0.57 -6.59
C PHE A 131 8.94 -0.14 -6.98
N ASP A 132 10.06 0.56 -7.14
CA ASP A 132 11.34 -0.15 -7.20
C ASP A 132 11.62 -0.95 -5.91
N GLY A 133 12.09 -2.18 -6.07
CA GLY A 133 12.24 -3.11 -4.94
C GLY A 133 13.25 -2.64 -3.89
N ASN A 134 14.31 -1.93 -4.31
CA ASN A 134 15.34 -1.41 -3.40
C ASN A 134 14.77 -0.36 -2.44
N PHE A 135 13.89 0.53 -2.92
CA PHE A 135 13.17 1.47 -2.05
C PHE A 135 12.38 0.76 -0.96
N ILE A 136 11.64 -0.30 -1.30
CA ILE A 136 10.85 -1.08 -0.35
C ILE A 136 11.71 -1.87 0.63
N GLU A 137 12.80 -2.48 0.15
CA GLU A 137 13.75 -3.23 0.99
C GLU A 137 14.43 -2.32 2.03
N GLN A 138 14.83 -1.11 1.63
CA GLN A 138 15.43 -0.13 2.52
C GLN A 138 14.47 0.32 3.62
N LEU A 139 13.19 0.56 3.29
CA LEU A 139 12.19 0.89 4.29
C LEU A 139 11.91 -0.29 5.24
N ALA A 140 11.80 -1.50 4.69
CA ALA A 140 11.53 -2.72 5.46
C ALA A 140 12.64 -3.05 6.45
N SER A 141 13.91 -2.85 6.06
CA SER A 141 15.08 -3.10 6.91
C SER A 141 15.26 -2.09 8.04
N HIS A 142 14.72 -0.88 7.89
CA HIS A 142 14.81 0.20 8.88
C HIS A 142 13.54 0.41 9.71
N LEU A 143 12.56 -0.51 9.66
CA LEU A 143 11.36 -0.42 10.47
C LEU A 143 11.67 -0.39 11.97
N THR A 144 11.14 0.63 12.65
CA THR A 144 11.18 0.75 14.12
C THR A 144 9.78 0.77 14.70
N LYS A 145 9.61 0.46 15.99
CA LYS A 145 8.27 0.46 16.64
C LYS A 145 7.57 1.82 16.60
N ASN A 146 8.30 2.92 16.41
CA ASN A 146 7.76 4.26 16.29
C ASN A 146 8.11 4.80 14.90
N LEU A 147 7.19 4.67 13.95
CA LEU A 147 7.36 5.15 12.59
C LEU A 147 7.02 6.64 12.57
N GLN A 148 8.00 7.46 12.24
CA GLN A 148 7.84 8.90 12.00
C GLN A 148 8.30 9.17 10.58
N TRP A 149 7.34 9.30 9.67
CA TRP A 149 7.62 9.43 8.24
C TRP A 149 7.07 10.75 7.72
N ASP A 150 7.91 11.48 7.00
CA ASP A 150 7.46 12.54 6.11
C ASP A 150 7.45 11.96 4.70
N VAL A 151 6.24 11.75 4.16
CA VAL A 151 5.97 11.13 2.87
C VAL A 151 5.65 12.23 1.86
N THR A 152 6.38 12.28 0.75
CA THR A 152 6.05 13.17 -0.38
C THR A 152 5.66 12.33 -1.58
N ILE A 153 4.50 12.63 -2.16
CA ILE A 153 3.96 11.94 -3.33
C ILE A 153 3.92 12.94 -4.47
N ASP A 154 4.74 12.69 -5.49
CA ASP A 154 4.81 13.49 -6.72
C ASP A 154 4.24 12.70 -7.91
N GLN A 155 4.29 13.26 -9.12
CA GLN A 155 3.80 12.61 -10.34
C GLN A 155 4.58 11.36 -10.70
N GLN A 156 5.89 11.34 -10.45
CA GLN A 156 6.79 10.26 -10.89
C GLN A 156 7.55 9.60 -9.75
N THR A 157 7.48 10.14 -8.54
CA THR A 157 8.27 9.66 -7.42
C THR A 157 7.48 9.67 -6.12
N VAL A 158 7.86 8.78 -5.23
CA VAL A 158 7.49 8.81 -3.82
C VAL A 158 8.77 8.87 -3.01
N SER A 159 8.81 9.76 -2.02
CA SER A 159 9.90 9.80 -1.05
C SER A 159 9.37 9.67 0.37
N VAL A 160 10.20 9.07 1.22
CA VAL A 160 9.96 8.91 2.66
C VAL A 160 11.20 9.39 3.38
N SER A 161 11.03 10.34 4.28
CA SER A 161 12.09 10.76 5.21
C SER A 161 11.73 10.29 6.61
N ASP A 162 12.70 9.75 7.33
CA ASP A 162 12.60 9.58 8.78
C ASP A 162 13.65 10.46 9.48
N LYS A 163 13.94 10.19 10.76
CA LYS A 163 14.92 10.99 11.53
C LYS A 163 16.35 10.87 11.04
N GLU A 164 16.72 9.74 10.46
CA GLU A 164 18.09 9.35 10.15
C GLU A 164 18.32 9.17 8.65
N ASN A 165 17.26 8.86 7.90
CA ASN A 165 17.35 8.42 6.51
C ASN A 165 16.37 9.17 5.60
N PHE A 166 16.76 9.23 4.32
CA PHE A 166 15.92 9.67 3.22
C PHE A 166 15.87 8.57 2.16
N TYR A 167 14.67 8.15 1.80
CA TYR A 167 14.40 7.14 0.79
C TYR A 167 13.60 7.78 -0.33
N GLN A 168 13.93 7.47 -1.58
CA GLN A 168 13.15 7.92 -2.73
C GLN A 168 13.14 6.84 -3.79
N THR A 169 11.99 6.67 -4.44
CA THR A 169 11.88 5.77 -5.59
C THR A 169 12.79 6.25 -6.72
N ASN A 170 13.56 5.33 -7.30
CA ASN A 170 14.25 5.58 -8.56
C ASN A 170 13.32 5.39 -9.75
N GLU A 171 12.38 4.45 -9.61
CA GLU A 171 11.38 4.13 -10.62
C GLU A 171 10.05 3.82 -9.91
N LEU A 172 8.97 4.29 -10.52
CA LEU A 172 7.61 4.08 -10.04
C LEU A 172 6.68 3.98 -11.24
N VAL A 173 5.97 2.85 -11.32
CA VAL A 173 4.83 2.70 -12.23
C VAL A 173 3.57 3.03 -11.45
N TRP A 174 2.73 3.89 -11.99
CA TRP A 174 1.43 4.24 -11.40
C TRP A 174 0.44 4.60 -12.52
N HIS A 175 -0.44 3.66 -12.86
CA HIS A 175 -1.49 3.86 -13.86
C HIS A 175 -2.75 3.06 -13.54
#